data_AF-A0A950NCT2-F1
#
_entry.id   AF-A0A950NCT2-F1
#
_cell.length_a   1.000
_cell.length_b   1.000
_cell.length_c   1.000
_cell.angle_alpha   90.00
_cell.angle_beta   90.00
_cell.angle_gamma   90.00
#
_symmetry.space_group_name_H-M   'P 1'
#
loop_
_entity.id
_entity.type
_entity.pdbx_description
1 polymer ?
#
loop_
_entity_poly.entity_id
_entity_poly.type
_entity_poly.pdbx_seq_one_letter_code
_entity_poly.pdbx_strand_id
1 'polypeptide(L)'
;LLPADLDRLPRGTYKIGVVAEGATKSCVVRLLPARKGRSSEADDVRRSRLLVRVHFLRGDRDAAAREAADLVKRQATAPGAHELQANILEAAGKKEEAAVERARARDLNRRRPVRGDFPRRDRALPSDY
;
A
#
# COMPACT_ATOMS: atom_id res chain seq x y z
N LEU A 1 31.28 30.48 -6.24
CA LEU A 1 31.77 29.10 -6.41
C LEU A 1 30.78 28.17 -5.71
N LEU A 2 29.89 27.53 -6.46
CA LEU A 2 29.04 26.48 -5.90
C LEU A 2 29.90 25.21 -5.74
N PRO A 3 29.83 24.49 -4.62
CA PRO A 3 30.47 23.19 -4.50
C PRO A 3 29.90 22.24 -5.57
N ALA A 4 30.77 21.44 -6.17
CA ALA A 4 30.45 20.54 -7.30
C ALA A 4 29.40 19.46 -6.98
N ASP A 5 29.00 19.31 -5.72
CA ASP A 5 28.06 18.29 -5.24
C ASP A 5 26.81 18.92 -4.63
N LEU A 6 25.98 19.58 -5.45
CA LEU A 6 24.65 20.07 -5.04
C LEU A 6 23.77 18.93 -4.47
N ASP A 7 23.94 17.71 -4.98
CA ASP A 7 23.16 16.53 -4.59
C ASP A 7 23.53 15.96 -3.21
N ARG A 8 24.64 16.41 -2.61
CA ARG A 8 25.10 15.95 -1.28
C ARG A 8 25.02 17.01 -0.21
N LEU A 9 24.40 18.15 -0.49
CA LEU A 9 24.26 19.21 0.51
C LEU A 9 23.43 18.70 1.69
N PRO A 10 23.96 18.82 2.93
CA PRO A 10 23.19 18.48 4.11
C PRO A 10 21.96 19.40 4.21
N ARG A 11 21.03 19.02 5.09
CA ARG A 11 19.84 19.84 5.33
C ARG A 11 20.28 21.18 5.92
N GLY A 12 19.75 22.28 5.38
CA GLY A 12 20.20 23.59 5.81
C GLY A 12 19.65 24.74 4.97
N THR A 13 20.07 25.94 5.35
CA THR A 13 19.77 27.17 4.62
C THR A 13 21.06 27.68 4.01
N TYR A 14 21.06 27.87 2.70
CA TYR A 14 22.23 28.24 1.92
C TYR A 14 21.98 29.59 1.25
N LYS A 15 22.96 30.48 1.31
CA LYS A 15 22.95 31.71 0.52
C LYS A 15 23.65 31.45 -0.79
N ILE A 16 22.94 31.60 -1.90
CA ILE A 16 23.49 31.46 -3.24
C ILE A 16 23.56 32.86 -3.84
N GLY A 17 24.77 33.27 -4.24
CA GLY A 17 25.00 34.50 -5.00
C GLY A 17 25.24 34.17 -6.46
N VAL A 18 24.49 34.81 -7.36
CA VAL A 18 24.74 34.79 -8.79
C VAL A 18 25.29 36.16 -9.17
N VAL A 19 26.48 36.17 -9.77
CA VAL A 19 27.11 37.37 -10.33
C VAL A 19 26.96 37.28 -11.85
N ALA A 20 26.28 38.25 -12.44
CA ALA A 20 26.16 38.38 -13.89
C ALA A 20 26.26 39.86 -14.26
N GLU A 21 27.11 40.18 -15.25
CA GLU A 21 27.23 41.53 -15.83
C GLU A 21 27.43 42.65 -14.81
N GLY A 22 28.29 42.44 -13.81
CA GLY A 22 28.59 43.44 -12.77
C GLY A 22 27.51 43.63 -11.70
N ALA A 23 26.36 42.94 -11.82
CA ALA A 23 25.32 42.91 -10.80
C ALA A 23 25.38 41.60 -9.99
N THR A 24 25.26 41.72 -8.66
CA THR A 24 25.18 40.56 -7.76
C THR A 24 23.75 40.40 -7.25
N LYS A 25 23.11 39.27 -7.56
CA LYS A 25 21.82 38.88 -6.98
C LYS A 25 22.06 37.74 -6.00
N SER A 26 21.57 37.89 -4.77
CA SER A 26 21.62 36.83 -3.76
C SER A 26 20.24 36.28 -3.47
N CYS A 27 20.11 34.96 -3.36
CA CYS A 27 18.91 34.28 -2.93
C CYS A 27 19.23 33.31 -1.78
N VAL A 28 18.23 33.08 -0.93
CA VAL A 28 18.32 32.13 0.16
C VAL A 28 17.58 30.85 -0.25
N VAL A 29 18.30 29.75 -0.35
CA VAL A 29 17.75 28.44 -0.68
C VAL A 29 17.69 27.59 0.59
N ARG A 30 16.52 27.04 0.89
CA ARG A 30 16.31 26.16 2.04
C ARG A 30 16.12 24.73 1.57
N LEU A 31 17.06 23.84 1.88
CA LEU A 31 16.93 22.41 1.60
C LEU A 31 16.12 21.74 2.71
N LEU A 32 14.89 21.37 2.38
CA LEU A 32 13.97 20.62 3.25
C LEU A 32 14.18 19.11 3.11
N PRO A 33 13.87 18.31 4.15
CA PRO A 33 13.91 16.86 4.03
C PRO A 33 12.94 16.38 2.95
N ALA A 34 13.38 15.43 2.12
CA ALA A 34 12.48 14.62 1.33
C ALA A 34 11.41 14.04 2.28
N ARG A 35 10.13 14.33 2.01
CA ARG A 35 9.05 13.76 2.82
C ARG A 35 9.18 12.24 2.71
N LYS A 36 9.56 11.59 3.81
CA LYS A 36 9.47 10.13 3.93
C LYS A 36 7.99 9.82 3.73
N GLY A 37 7.62 9.37 2.54
CA GLY A 37 6.24 9.05 2.21
C GLY A 37 5.76 8.04 3.23
N ARG A 38 4.81 8.42 4.08
CA ARG A 38 4.06 7.46 4.88
C ARG A 38 3.19 6.74 3.85
N SER A 39 3.60 5.56 3.39
CA SER A 39 2.68 4.70 2.66
C SER A 39 1.51 4.42 3.60
N SER A 40 0.29 4.62 3.12
CA SER A 40 -0.85 4.17 3.91
C SER A 40 -0.86 2.65 3.89
N GLU A 41 -1.39 2.03 4.94
CA GLU A 41 -1.58 0.57 4.98
C GLU A 41 -2.36 0.07 3.76
N ALA A 42 -3.30 0.88 3.25
CA ALA A 42 -4.05 0.59 2.03
C ALA A 42 -3.17 0.57 0.77
N ASP A 43 -2.13 1.39 0.70
CA ASP A 43 -1.18 1.39 -0.42
C ASP A 43 -0.26 0.18 -0.36
N ASP A 44 0.20 -0.19 0.84
CA ASP A 44 1.01 -1.39 1.05
C ASP A 44 0.26 -2.66 0.66
N VAL A 45 -1.03 -2.76 1.03
CA VAL A 45 -1.91 -3.87 0.61
C VAL A 45 -2.06 -3.94 -0.90
N ARG A 46 -2.33 -2.81 -1.57
CA ARG A 46 -2.48 -2.78 -3.03
C ARG A 46 -1.18 -3.22 -3.70
N ARG A 47 -0.04 -2.75 -3.20
CA ARG A 47 1.28 -3.12 -3.68
C ARG A 47 1.53 -4.61 -3.54
N SER A 48 1.27 -5.20 -2.37
CA SER A 48 1.43 -6.65 -2.16
C SER A 48 0.55 -7.47 -3.10
N ARG A 49 -0.71 -7.09 -3.33
CA ARG A 49 -1.57 -7.77 -4.32
C ARG A 49 -1.00 -7.72 -5.74
N LEU A 50 -0.44 -6.57 -6.12
CA LEU A 50 0.19 -6.41 -7.42
C LEU A 50 1.44 -7.30 -7.53
N LEU A 51 2.28 -7.35 -6.49
CA LEU A 51 3.48 -8.18 -6.45
C LEU A 51 3.17 -9.67 -6.58
N VAL A 52 2.17 -10.19 -5.86
CA VAL A 52 1.72 -11.59 -6.01
C VAL A 52 1.41 -11.90 -7.48
N ARG A 53 0.66 -11.01 -8.15
CA ARG A 53 0.26 -11.21 -9.55
C ARG A 53 1.45 -11.13 -10.51
N VAL A 54 2.39 -10.23 -10.26
CA VAL A 54 3.62 -10.12 -11.06
C VAL A 54 4.46 -11.40 -10.95
N HIS A 55 4.72 -11.91 -9.73
CA HIS A 55 5.46 -13.17 -9.55
C HIS A 55 4.74 -14.34 -10.21
N PHE A 56 3.41 -14.43 -10.04
CA PHE A 56 2.60 -15.47 -10.67
C PHE A 56 2.69 -15.46 -12.20
N LEU A 57 2.59 -14.29 -12.82
CA LEU A 57 2.69 -14.15 -14.28
C LEU A 57 4.09 -14.45 -14.81
N ARG A 58 5.13 -14.23 -14.00
CA ARG A 58 6.52 -14.61 -14.31
C ARG A 58 6.80 -16.11 -14.13
N GLY A 59 5.82 -16.88 -13.66
CA GLY A 59 5.99 -18.30 -13.35
C GLY A 59 6.71 -18.57 -12.02
N ASP A 60 7.05 -17.53 -11.27
CA ASP A 60 7.72 -17.63 -9.96
C ASP A 60 6.66 -17.93 -8.88
N ARG A 61 6.26 -19.20 -8.83
CA ARG A 61 5.18 -19.68 -7.94
C ARG A 61 5.56 -19.57 -6.46
N ASP A 62 6.84 -19.78 -6.13
CA ASP A 62 7.30 -19.73 -4.75
C ASP A 62 7.31 -18.31 -4.19
N ALA A 63 7.79 -17.32 -4.96
CA ALA A 63 7.71 -15.93 -4.52
C ALA A 63 6.26 -15.45 -4.45
N ALA A 64 5.42 -15.84 -5.41
CA ALA A 64 3.99 -15.53 -5.36
C ALA A 64 3.32 -16.11 -4.11
N ALA A 65 3.66 -17.35 -3.72
CA ALA A 65 3.11 -18.01 -2.54
C ALA A 65 3.57 -17.32 -1.24
N ARG A 66 4.84 -16.92 -1.15
CA ARG A 66 5.38 -16.17 0.01
C ARG A 66 4.67 -14.83 0.17
N GLU A 67 4.58 -14.05 -0.90
CA GLU A 67 3.93 -12.73 -0.85
C GLU A 67 2.43 -12.86 -0.54
N ALA A 68 1.75 -13.90 -1.06
CA ALA A 68 0.35 -14.16 -0.74
C ALA A 68 0.14 -14.55 0.73
N ALA A 69 1.03 -15.38 1.29
CA ALA A 69 0.98 -15.73 2.72
C ALA A 69 1.22 -14.51 3.62
N ASP A 70 2.14 -13.62 3.24
CA ASP A 70 2.38 -12.37 3.97
C ASP A 70 1.20 -11.40 3.86
N LEU A 71 0.53 -11.35 2.71
CA LEU A 71 -0.71 -10.61 2.55
C LEU A 71 -1.81 -11.14 3.48
N VAL A 72 -1.93 -12.46 3.64
CA VAL A 72 -2.89 -13.08 4.57
C VAL A 72 -2.56 -12.75 6.03
N LYS A 73 -1.28 -12.73 6.42
CA LYS A 73 -0.89 -12.28 7.78
C LYS A 73 -1.34 -10.84 8.05
N ARG A 74 -1.21 -9.95 7.07
CA ARG A 74 -1.63 -8.54 7.18
C ARG A 74 -3.16 -8.39 7.10
N GLN A 75 -3.83 -9.27 6.38
CA GLN A 75 -5.27 -9.20 6.11
C GLN A 75 -6.00 -10.49 6.52
N ALA A 76 -5.78 -10.95 7.76
CA ALA A 76 -6.30 -12.24 8.23
C ALA A 76 -7.83 -12.33 8.29
N THR A 77 -8.52 -11.20 8.24
CA THR A 77 -10.00 -11.13 8.23
C THR A 77 -10.57 -10.84 6.85
N ALA A 78 -9.73 -10.68 5.83
CA ALA A 78 -10.16 -10.37 4.48
C ALA A 78 -10.32 -11.66 3.66
N PRO A 79 -11.55 -12.04 3.27
CA PRO A 79 -11.78 -13.26 2.48
C PRO A 79 -10.94 -13.29 1.20
N GLY A 80 -10.82 -12.14 0.52
CA GLY A 80 -10.07 -12.04 -0.74
C GLY A 80 -8.56 -12.28 -0.61
N ALA A 81 -7.97 -12.13 0.58
CA ALA A 81 -6.55 -12.47 0.80
C ALA A 81 -6.37 -14.00 0.83
N HIS A 82 -7.27 -14.70 1.55
CA HIS A 82 -7.31 -16.16 1.61
C HIS A 82 -7.64 -16.78 0.24
N GLU A 83 -8.58 -16.21 -0.50
CA GLU A 83 -8.90 -16.64 -1.88
C GLU A 83 -7.69 -16.51 -2.81
N LEU A 84 -6.96 -15.40 -2.71
CA LEU A 84 -5.75 -15.19 -3.50
C LEU A 84 -4.69 -16.25 -3.15
N GLN A 85 -4.40 -16.46 -1.87
CA GLN A 85 -3.42 -17.47 -1.45
C GLN A 85 -3.82 -18.87 -1.93
N ALA A 86 -5.10 -19.24 -1.82
CA ALA A 86 -5.58 -20.53 -2.31
C ALA A 86 -5.33 -20.74 -3.81
N ASN A 87 -5.60 -19.72 -4.64
CA ASN A 87 -5.38 -19.80 -6.09
C ASN A 87 -3.88 -19.96 -6.43
N ILE A 88 -3.01 -19.28 -5.69
CA ILE A 88 -1.55 -19.41 -5.87
C ILE A 88 -1.08 -20.82 -5.46
N LEU A 89 -1.55 -21.31 -4.31
CA LEU A 89 -1.21 -22.66 -3.81
C LEU A 89 -1.68 -23.76 -4.76
N GLU A 90 -2.88 -23.63 -5.32
CA GLU A 90 -3.41 -24.58 -6.30
C GLU A 90 -2.58 -24.58 -7.60
N ALA A 91 -2.20 -23.40 -8.10
CA ALA A 91 -1.31 -23.28 -9.25
C ALA A 91 0.11 -23.82 -8.98
N ALA A 92 0.52 -23.89 -7.72
CA ALA A 92 1.76 -24.53 -7.28
C ALA A 92 1.60 -26.04 -7.00
N GLY A 93 0.41 -26.62 -7.22
CA GLY A 93 0.11 -28.04 -6.97
C GLY A 93 -0.20 -28.39 -5.52
N LYS A 94 -0.21 -27.42 -4.60
CA LYS A 94 -0.46 -27.61 -3.16
C LYS A 94 -1.95 -27.62 -2.83
N LYS A 95 -2.65 -28.64 -3.33
CA LYS A 95 -4.12 -28.72 -3.31
C LYS A 95 -4.71 -28.74 -1.90
N GLU A 96 -4.07 -29.43 -0.95
CA GLU A 96 -4.57 -29.53 0.43
C GLU A 96 -4.51 -28.17 1.15
N GLU A 97 -3.36 -27.49 1.07
CA GLU A 97 -3.18 -26.14 1.63
C GLU A 97 -4.16 -25.14 0.99
N ALA A 98 -4.35 -25.23 -0.34
CA ALA A 98 -5.33 -24.41 -1.04
C ALA A 98 -6.77 -24.64 -0.54
N ALA A 99 -7.13 -25.89 -0.22
CA ALA A 99 -8.45 -26.21 0.33
C ALA A 99 -8.66 -25.60 1.71
N VAL A 100 -7.63 -25.60 2.57
CA VAL A 100 -7.68 -24.94 3.89
C VAL A 100 -7.95 -23.44 3.73
N GLU A 101 -7.23 -22.77 2.84
CA GLU A 101 -7.41 -21.33 2.62
C GLU A 101 -8.77 -21.00 2.00
N ARG A 102 -9.29 -21.85 1.11
CA ARG A 102 -10.68 -21.72 0.61
C ARG A 102 -11.72 -21.88 1.70
N ALA A 103 -11.53 -22.83 2.62
CA ALA A 103 -12.44 -23.03 3.74
C ALA A 103 -12.46 -21.78 4.65
N ARG A 104 -11.30 -21.21 4.94
CA ARG A 104 -11.17 -19.96 5.71
C ARG A 104 -11.87 -18.78 5.01
N ALA A 105 -11.66 -18.60 3.71
CA ALA A 105 -12.35 -17.56 2.95
C ALA A 105 -13.87 -17.70 3.02
N ARG A 106 -14.40 -18.93 2.89
CA ARG A 106 -15.83 -19.22 3.00
C ARG A 106 -16.38 -18.91 4.39
N ASP A 107 -15.68 -19.31 5.44
CA ASP A 107 -16.09 -19.02 6.83
C ASP A 107 -16.13 -17.51 7.09
N LEU A 108 -15.11 -16.76 6.64
CA LEU A 108 -15.11 -15.30 6.75
C LEU A 108 -16.26 -14.65 5.96
N ASN A 109 -16.57 -15.16 4.77
CA ASN A 109 -17.72 -14.68 4.00
C ASN A 109 -19.06 -14.98 4.69
N ARG A 110 -19.21 -16.13 5.36
CA ARG A 110 -20.42 -16.46 6.15
C ARG A 110 -20.61 -15.54 7.35
N ARG A 111 -19.52 -15.11 7.97
CA ARG A 111 -19.55 -14.22 9.14
C ARG A 111 -19.70 -12.74 8.78
N ARG A 112 -19.63 -12.38 7.49
CA ARG A 112 -19.83 -10.99 7.08
C ARG A 112 -21.31 -10.63 7.23
N PRO A 113 -21.64 -9.55 7.95
CA PRO A 113 -23.01 -9.06 7.97
C PRO A 113 -23.42 -8.74 6.53
N VAL A 114 -24.56 -9.28 6.11
CA VAL A 114 -25.19 -8.91 4.84
C VAL A 114 -25.41 -7.40 4.91
N ARG A 115 -24.99 -6.66 3.87
CA ARG A 115 -25.32 -5.23 3.73
C ARG A 115 -26.85 -5.11 3.75
N GLY A 116 -27.41 -4.86 4.93
CA GLY A 116 -28.85 -4.96 5.19
C GLY A 116 -29.19 -4.83 6.67
N ASP A 117 -28.35 -5.36 7.57
CA ASP A 117 -28.56 -5.32 9.02
C ASP A 117 -27.96 -4.09 9.70
N PHE A 118 -27.94 -2.95 9.00
CA PHE A 118 -27.78 -1.69 9.70
C PHE A 118 -29.15 -1.32 10.24
N PRO A 119 -29.34 -1.14 11.57
CA PRO A 119 -30.57 -0.56 12.06
C PRO A 119 -30.73 0.76 11.32
N ARG A 120 -31.79 0.88 10.52
CA ARG A 120 -32.19 2.18 9.98
C ARG A 120 -32.29 3.07 11.20
N ARG A 121 -31.34 4.00 11.34
CA ARG A 121 -31.54 5.12 12.25
C ARG A 121 -32.74 5.82 11.65
N ASP A 122 -33.92 5.56 12.20
CA ASP A 122 -35.09 6.38 12.04
C ASP A 122 -34.69 7.78 12.51
N ARG A 123 -34.13 8.55 11.57
CA ARG A 123 -33.99 9.98 11.69
C ARG A 123 -35.41 10.48 11.59
N ALA A 124 -36.09 10.56 12.73
CA ALA A 124 -37.19 11.48 12.89
C ALA A 124 -36.63 12.85 12.47
N LEU A 125 -37.00 13.29 11.27
CA LEU A 125 -36.84 14.69 10.90
C LEU A 125 -37.77 15.45 11.85
N PRO A 126 -37.30 16.48 12.56
CA PRO A 126 -38.19 17.34 13.33
C PRO A 126 -39.20 17.95 12.35
N SER A 127 -40.48 17.63 12.58
CA SER A 127 -41.62 18.18 11.85
C SER A 127 -41.89 19.58 12.39
N ASP A 128 -41.14 20.57 11.92
CA ASP A 128 -41.50 21.97 12.06
C ASP A 128 -42.02 22.45 10.69
N TYR A 129 -43.34 22.27 10.48
CA TYR A 129 -44.18 23.03 9.57
C TYR A 129 -45.57 23.15 10.16
#